data_AF-A0A5U3G411-F1
#
_entry.id   AF-A0A5U3G411-F1
#
_cell.length_a   1.000
_cell.length_b   1.000
_cell.length_c   1.000
_cell.angle_alpha   90.00
_cell.angle_beta   90.00
_cell.angle_gamma   90.00
#
_symmetry.space_group_name_H-M   'P 1'
#
loop_
_entity.id
_entity.type
_entity.pdbx_description
1 polymer ?
#
loop_
_entity_poly.entity_id
_entity_poly.type
_entity_poly.pdbx_seq_one_letter_code
_entity_poly.pdbx_strand_id
1 'polypeptide(L)'
;VGREASAINGKKGHRSTEPELPGDDAGLAGGSTAVAAQFNKAKTAEKVYQAKLKKLEYGEKEGSLIAKDIVADDAFLAANELRSRLFSIAPRAAPRCEGKTAREIERIIEDEINFALQALQESRFIKQEE
;
A
#
# COMPACT_ATOMS: atom_id res chain seq x y z
N VAL A 1 -31.82 -29.98 -3.64
CA VAL A 1 -32.07 -29.17 -4.85
C VAL A 1 -32.55 -27.81 -4.37
N GLY A 2 -31.86 -26.73 -4.75
CA GLY A 2 -32.25 -25.36 -4.41
C GLY A 2 -31.15 -24.56 -3.72
N ARG A 3 -30.44 -23.75 -4.52
CA ARG A 3 -29.83 -22.47 -4.14
C ARG A 3 -29.40 -21.78 -5.43
N GLU A 4 -30.30 -20.97 -5.98
CA GLU A 4 -29.93 -19.89 -6.90
C GLU A 4 -29.65 -18.66 -6.04
N ALA A 5 -28.41 -18.19 -6.05
CA ALA A 5 -28.06 -16.85 -5.63
C ALA A 5 -27.06 -16.34 -6.68
N SER A 6 -27.60 -15.54 -7.59
CA SER A 6 -26.89 -14.81 -8.62
C SER A 6 -25.92 -13.83 -7.96
N ALA A 7 -24.61 -13.98 -8.21
CA ALA A 7 -23.60 -13.01 -7.82
C ALA A 7 -22.95 -12.43 -9.08
N ILE A 8 -23.49 -11.28 -9.48
CA ILE A 8 -22.87 -10.30 -10.36
C ILE A 8 -21.56 -9.80 -9.74
N ASN A 9 -20.43 -10.45 -10.00
CA ASN A 9 -19.13 -9.87 -9.63
C ASN A 9 -18.59 -9.04 -10.81
N GLY A 10 -18.93 -7.76 -10.77
CA GLY A 10 -18.38 -6.74 -11.66
C GLY A 10 -16.87 -6.66 -11.50
N LYS A 11 -16.16 -7.31 -12.42
CA LYS A 11 -14.74 -7.11 -12.66
C LYS A 11 -14.57 -5.69 -13.19
N LYS A 12 -14.50 -4.70 -12.29
CA LYS A 12 -14.06 -3.34 -12.62
C LYS A 12 -12.60 -3.43 -13.01
N GLY A 13 -12.36 -3.63 -14.31
CA GLY A 13 -11.08 -3.39 -14.92
C GLY A 13 -10.68 -1.95 -14.60
N HIS A 14 -9.60 -1.80 -13.83
CA HIS A 14 -8.90 -0.54 -13.79
C HIS A 14 -8.41 -0.29 -15.21
N ARG A 15 -9.14 0.56 -15.95
CA ARG A 15 -8.70 1.02 -17.26
C ARG A 15 -7.54 1.98 -16.99
N SER A 16 -6.33 1.45 -16.93
CA SER A 16 -5.14 2.26 -17.06
C SER A 16 -5.28 3.04 -18.36
N THR A 17 -5.33 4.37 -18.28
CA THR A 17 -5.00 5.23 -19.41
C THR A 17 -3.48 5.24 -19.56
N GLU A 18 -2.88 4.06 -19.66
CA GLU A 18 -1.49 3.91 -20.05
C GLU A 18 -1.45 4.05 -21.58
N PRO A 19 -0.61 4.95 -22.12
CA PRO A 19 -0.30 4.89 -23.54
C PRO A 19 0.40 3.55 -23.78
N GLU A 20 -0.25 2.66 -24.52
CA GLU A 20 0.29 1.36 -24.92
C GLU A 20 1.69 1.56 -25.53
N LEU A 21 2.67 0.85 -24.97
CA LEU A 21 3.96 0.68 -25.63
C LEU A 21 3.70 -0.03 -26.97
N PRO A 22 4.18 0.51 -28.11
CA PRO A 22 3.89 -0.09 -29.41
C PRO A 22 4.57 -1.46 -29.51
N GLY A 23 3.82 -2.48 -29.92
CA GLY A 23 4.37 -3.78 -30.28
C GLY A 23 5.33 -3.68 -31.47
N ASP A 24 6.41 -4.44 -31.42
CA ASP A 24 7.54 -4.48 -32.36
C ASP A 24 7.20 -5.07 -33.75
N ASP A 25 5.96 -4.94 -34.22
CA ASP A 25 5.48 -5.66 -35.42
C ASP A 25 5.10 -4.73 -36.57
N ALA A 26 6.07 -3.93 -37.03
CA ALA A 26 5.95 -3.21 -38.30
C ALA A 26 7.18 -3.50 -39.17
N GLY A 27 6.98 -4.39 -40.15
CA GLY A 27 7.97 -4.81 -41.11
C GLY A 27 8.74 -3.65 -41.78
N LEU A 28 10.01 -3.93 -42.04
CA LEU A 28 10.98 -3.07 -42.72
C LEU A 28 10.55 -2.79 -44.17
N ALA A 29 9.68 -1.79 -44.37
CA ALA A 29 9.39 -1.25 -45.70
C ALA A 29 9.06 0.25 -45.63
N GLY A 30 10.03 1.13 -45.91
CA GLY A 30 9.79 2.56 -46.14
C GLY A 30 11.02 3.44 -45.95
N GLY A 31 11.29 4.34 -46.91
CA GLY A 31 12.50 5.17 -47.03
C GLY A 31 12.77 6.17 -45.88
N SER A 32 13.77 7.04 -46.06
CA SER A 32 14.39 7.89 -45.01
C SER A 32 13.41 8.68 -44.11
N THR A 33 12.22 9.00 -44.61
CA THR A 33 11.12 9.64 -43.87
C THR A 33 10.48 8.74 -42.81
N ALA A 34 10.38 7.41 -43.04
CA ALA A 34 9.88 6.45 -42.07
C ALA A 34 10.84 6.27 -40.88
N VAL A 35 12.15 6.26 -41.17
CA VAL A 35 13.21 6.22 -40.14
C VAL A 35 13.20 7.49 -39.29
N ALA A 36 13.05 8.67 -39.91
CA ALA A 36 12.93 9.94 -39.19
C ALA A 36 11.66 10.00 -38.30
N ALA A 37 10.54 9.45 -38.77
CA ALA A 37 9.31 9.36 -37.98
C ALA A 37 9.45 8.42 -36.77
N GLN A 38 10.07 7.25 -36.94
CA GLN A 38 10.38 6.33 -35.83
C GLN A 38 11.34 6.96 -34.82
N PHE A 39 12.38 7.66 -35.27
CA PHE A 39 13.32 8.36 -34.39
C PHE A 39 12.64 9.46 -33.57
N ASN A 40 11.76 10.26 -34.19
CA ASN A 40 10.99 11.29 -33.50
C ASN A 40 9.99 10.69 -32.50
N LYS A 41 9.39 9.53 -32.81
CA LYS A 41 8.50 8.79 -31.91
C LYS A 41 9.26 8.25 -30.70
N ALA A 42 10.43 7.65 -30.91
CA ALA A 42 11.30 7.16 -29.84
C ALA A 42 11.77 8.31 -28.92
N LYS A 43 12.22 9.44 -29.49
CA LYS A 43 12.63 10.62 -28.73
C LYS A 43 11.49 11.24 -27.92
N THR A 44 10.26 11.18 -28.45
CA THR A 44 9.07 11.62 -27.71
C THR A 44 8.78 10.69 -26.54
N ALA A 45 8.84 9.37 -26.74
CA ALA A 45 8.65 8.39 -25.67
C ALA A 45 9.68 8.60 -24.55
N GLU A 46 10.98 8.74 -24.89
CA GLU A 46 12.05 9.02 -23.93
C GLU A 46 11.78 10.29 -23.12
N LYS A 47 11.41 11.39 -23.76
CA LYS A 47 11.06 12.64 -23.08
C LYS A 47 9.85 12.50 -22.15
N VAL A 48 8.84 11.73 -22.54
CA VAL A 48 7.66 11.45 -21.71
C VAL A 48 8.06 10.65 -20.46
N TYR A 49 8.93 9.65 -20.61
CA TYR A 49 9.44 8.89 -19.47
C TYR A 49 10.28 9.77 -18.53
N GLN A 50 11.18 10.60 -19.08
CA GLN A 50 11.97 11.54 -18.28
C GLN A 50 11.09 12.55 -17.54
N ALA A 51 10.04 13.07 -18.18
CA ALA A 51 9.09 13.98 -17.52
C ALA A 51 8.33 13.30 -16.37
N LYS A 52 7.91 12.03 -16.56
CA LYS A 52 7.27 11.23 -15.49
C LYS A 52 8.22 10.99 -14.33
N LEU A 53 9.47 10.65 -14.59
CA LEU A 53 10.47 10.41 -13.55
C LEU A 53 10.71 11.67 -12.73
N LYS A 54 10.94 12.82 -13.39
CA LYS A 54 11.09 14.11 -12.70
C LYS A 54 9.87 14.49 -11.88
N LYS A 55 8.66 14.15 -12.35
CA LYS A 55 7.42 14.39 -11.60
C LYS A 55 7.37 13.54 -10.31
N LEU A 56 7.78 12.27 -10.38
CA LEU A 56 7.86 11.40 -9.20
C LEU A 56 8.91 11.89 -8.21
N GLU A 57 10.12 12.21 -8.67
CA GLU A 57 11.19 12.76 -7.85
C GLU A 57 10.80 14.09 -7.19
N TYR A 58 10.08 14.95 -7.93
CA TYR A 58 9.57 16.20 -7.39
C TYR A 58 8.53 15.95 -6.30
N GLY A 59 7.55 15.06 -6.54
CA GLY A 59 6.53 14.73 -5.56
C GLY A 59 7.09 14.07 -4.30
N GLU A 60 8.15 13.26 -4.43
CA GLU A 60 8.86 12.70 -3.29
C GLU A 60 9.57 13.79 -2.46
N LYS A 61 10.25 14.74 -3.11
CA LYS A 61 10.93 15.86 -2.42
C LYS A 61 9.95 16.85 -1.79
N GLU A 62 8.80 17.06 -2.41
CA GLU A 62 7.71 17.87 -1.87
C GLU A 62 7.01 17.17 -0.69
N GLY A 63 7.24 15.86 -0.50
CA GLY A 63 6.60 15.06 0.54
C GLY A 63 5.15 14.68 0.21
N SER A 64 4.69 14.92 -1.03
CA SER A 64 3.38 14.50 -1.51
C SER A 64 3.33 13.02 -1.90
N LEU A 65 4.50 12.42 -2.16
CA LEU A 65 4.67 10.99 -2.43
C LEU A 65 5.70 10.38 -1.48
N ILE A 66 5.46 9.13 -1.10
CA ILE A 66 6.40 8.31 -0.31
C ILE A 66 6.60 7.00 -1.06
N ALA A 67 7.83 6.51 -1.03
CA ALA A 67 8.17 5.25 -1.66
C ALA A 67 7.40 4.07 -1.01
N LYS A 68 6.90 3.17 -1.85
CA LYS A 68 5.98 2.09 -1.43
C LYS A 68 6.63 1.12 -0.45
N ASP A 69 7.90 0.82 -0.67
CA ASP A 69 8.74 -0.01 0.20
C ASP A 69 8.80 0.55 1.62
N ILE A 70 9.02 1.85 1.76
CA ILE A 70 9.05 2.51 3.08
C ILE A 70 7.71 2.36 3.82
N VAL A 71 6.57 2.54 3.12
CA VAL A 71 5.24 2.36 3.72
C VAL A 71 5.00 0.90 4.11
N ALA A 72 5.42 -0.05 3.26
CA ALA A 72 5.28 -1.47 3.52
C ALA A 72 6.12 -1.92 4.73
N ASP A 73 7.35 -1.42 4.84
CA ASP A 73 8.26 -1.71 5.95
C ASP A 73 7.72 -1.17 7.27
N ASP A 74 7.25 0.09 7.30
CA ASP A 74 6.62 0.67 8.50
C ASP A 74 5.37 -0.12 8.92
N ALA A 75 4.50 -0.47 7.96
CA ALA A 75 3.32 -1.27 8.23
C ALA A 75 3.69 -2.66 8.78
N PHE A 76 4.75 -3.28 8.24
CA PHE A 76 5.25 -4.56 8.74
C PHE A 76 5.76 -4.45 10.17
N LEU A 77 6.56 -3.42 10.48
CA LEU A 77 7.09 -3.18 11.82
C LEU A 77 5.96 -2.94 12.83
N ALA A 78 5.01 -2.05 12.51
CA ALA A 78 3.86 -1.75 13.34
C ALA A 78 2.99 -2.99 13.60
N ALA A 79 2.73 -3.80 12.56
CA ALA A 79 1.97 -5.04 12.69
C ALA A 79 2.71 -6.09 13.53
N ASN A 80 4.02 -6.21 13.37
CA ASN A 80 4.83 -7.16 14.13
C ASN A 80 4.91 -6.79 15.62
N GLU A 81 5.00 -5.50 15.92
CA GLU A 81 4.96 -4.98 17.28
C GLU A 81 3.58 -5.22 17.92
N LEU A 82 2.50 -4.85 17.24
CA LEU A 82 1.13 -5.12 17.68
C LEU A 82 0.94 -6.62 17.98
N ARG A 83 1.37 -7.49 17.06
CA ARG A 83 1.28 -8.95 17.24
C ARG A 83 2.03 -9.39 18.50
N SER A 84 3.23 -8.88 18.72
CA SER A 84 4.04 -9.21 19.89
C SER A 84 3.35 -8.76 21.18
N ARG A 85 2.76 -7.56 21.21
CA ARG A 85 1.97 -7.07 22.34
C ARG A 85 0.72 -7.92 22.60
N LEU A 86 -0.02 -8.30 21.56
CA LEU A 86 -1.20 -9.17 21.69
C LEU A 86 -0.86 -10.52 22.32
N PHE A 87 0.22 -11.18 21.88
CA PHE A 87 0.66 -12.44 22.49
C PHE A 87 1.16 -12.28 23.94
N SER A 88 1.60 -11.07 24.32
CA SER A 88 2.01 -10.77 25.69
C SER A 88 0.85 -10.51 26.66
N ILE A 89 -0.39 -10.36 26.18
CA ILE A 89 -1.56 -10.05 27.03
C ILE A 89 -1.78 -11.14 28.06
N ALA A 90 -1.85 -12.41 27.64
CA ALA A 90 -2.15 -13.52 28.53
C ALA A 90 -1.18 -13.61 29.74
N PRO A 91 0.16 -13.65 29.55
CA PRO A 91 1.09 -13.71 30.68
C PRO A 91 1.08 -12.44 31.57
N ARG A 92 0.70 -11.27 31.05
CA ARG A 92 0.59 -10.02 31.83
C ARG A 92 -0.73 -9.88 32.59
N ALA A 93 -1.83 -10.28 31.96
CA ALA A 93 -3.18 -10.17 32.51
C ALA A 93 -3.46 -11.27 33.55
N ALA A 94 -2.99 -12.50 33.32
CA ALA A 94 -3.25 -13.65 34.20
C ALA A 94 -3.01 -13.37 35.70
N PRO A 95 -1.85 -12.85 36.14
CA PRO A 95 -1.63 -12.56 37.57
C PRO A 95 -2.52 -11.43 38.11
N ARG A 96 -2.98 -10.51 37.24
CA ARG A 96 -3.87 -9.41 37.63
C ARG A 96 -5.32 -9.85 37.81
N CYS A 97 -5.69 -10.98 37.22
CA CYS A 97 -7.05 -11.54 37.27
C CYS A 97 -7.32 -12.39 38.51
N GLU A 98 -6.29 -12.76 39.29
CA GLU A 98 -6.47 -13.61 40.47
C GLU A 98 -7.34 -12.94 41.54
N GLY A 99 -8.37 -13.65 42.02
CA GLY A 99 -9.29 -13.15 43.05
C GLY A 99 -10.25 -12.03 42.57
N LYS A 100 -10.29 -11.75 41.27
CA LYS A 100 -11.14 -10.70 40.68
C LYS A 100 -12.50 -11.23 40.24
N THR A 101 -13.49 -10.34 40.26
CA THR A 101 -14.80 -10.61 39.64
C THR A 101 -14.70 -10.58 38.12
N ALA A 102 -15.65 -11.23 37.43
CA ALA A 102 -15.69 -11.23 35.96
C ALA A 102 -15.64 -9.81 35.35
N ARG A 103 -16.36 -8.86 35.96
CA ARG A 103 -16.41 -7.46 35.50
C ARG A 103 -15.06 -6.73 35.65
N GLU A 104 -14.30 -7.05 36.69
CA GLU A 104 -12.95 -6.50 36.85
C GLU A 104 -11.97 -7.13 35.87
N ILE A 105 -12.11 -8.44 35.61
CA ILE A 105 -11.30 -9.15 34.62
C ILE A 105 -11.53 -8.60 33.20
N GLU A 106 -12.79 -8.33 32.83
CA GLU A 106 -13.12 -7.69 31.55
C GLU A 106 -12.40 -6.35 31.37
N ARG A 107 -12.39 -5.50 32.42
CA ARG A 107 -11.67 -4.21 32.39
C ARG A 107 -10.17 -4.40 32.21
N ILE A 108 -9.57 -5.37 32.90
CA ILE A 108 -8.14 -5.68 32.76
C ILE A 108 -7.82 -6.09 31.31
N ILE A 109 -8.66 -6.94 30.72
CA ILE A 109 -8.47 -7.38 29.33
C ILE A 109 -8.63 -6.20 28.36
N GLU A 110 -9.64 -5.34 28.58
CA GLU A 110 -9.86 -4.14 27.76
C GLU A 110 -8.65 -3.20 27.81
N ASP A 111 -8.11 -2.92 29.00
CA ASP A 111 -6.90 -2.11 29.18
C ASP A 111 -5.70 -2.70 28.43
N GLU A 112 -5.52 -4.03 28.49
CA GLU A 112 -4.42 -4.74 27.84
C GLU A 112 -4.54 -4.73 26.32
N ILE A 113 -5.76 -4.85 25.77
CA ILE A 113 -6.02 -4.72 24.33
C ILE A 113 -5.75 -3.29 23.88
N ASN A 114 -6.23 -2.29 24.62
CA ASN A 114 -5.98 -0.88 24.30
C ASN A 114 -4.48 -0.56 24.32
N PHE A 115 -3.74 -1.09 25.30
CA PHE A 115 -2.28 -0.98 25.33
C PHE A 115 -1.61 -1.64 24.12
N ALA A 116 -2.08 -2.80 23.68
CA ALA A 116 -1.55 -3.43 22.47
C ALA A 116 -1.81 -2.58 21.21
N LEU A 117 -3.01 -2.00 21.10
CA LEU A 117 -3.40 -1.15 19.97
C LEU A 117 -2.62 0.18 19.90
N GLN A 118 -2.02 0.64 21.00
CA GLN A 118 -1.11 1.80 20.97
C GLN A 118 0.09 1.57 20.03
N ALA A 119 0.50 0.33 19.76
CA ALA A 119 1.55 0.05 18.77
C ALA A 119 1.21 0.57 17.36
N LEU A 120 -0.07 0.65 17.02
CA LEU A 120 -0.49 1.23 15.75
C LEU A 120 -0.28 2.75 15.73
N GLN A 121 -0.31 3.40 16.88
CA GLN A 121 -0.11 4.85 17.04
C GLN A 121 1.36 5.26 16.91
N GLU A 122 2.28 4.30 16.99
CA GLU A 122 3.73 4.51 16.87
C GLU A 122 4.20 4.52 15.40
N SER A 123 3.30 4.30 14.43
CA SER A 123 3.64 4.41 13.01
C SER A 123 4.16 5.81 12.69
N ARG A 124 5.26 5.86 11.92
CA ARG A 124 5.94 7.10 11.53
C ARG A 124 5.06 8.05 10.71
N PHE A 125 3.96 7.54 10.17
CA PHE A 125 3.05 8.27 9.29
C PHE A 125 1.79 8.80 9.98
N ILE A 126 1.67 8.60 11.29
CA ILE A 126 0.56 9.19 12.05
C ILE A 126 0.84 10.68 12.22
N LYS A 127 -0.01 11.49 11.59
CA LYS A 127 0.02 12.94 11.68
C LYS A 127 -0.08 13.34 13.15
N GLN A 128 0.96 13.96 13.68
CA GLN A 128 0.84 14.82 14.85
C GLN A 128 0.16 16.09 14.36
N GLU A 129 -1.15 16.20 14.57
CA GLU A 129 -1.82 17.50 14.46
C GLU A 129 -1.26 18.37 15.60
N GLU A 130 -0.46 19.38 15.25
CA GLU A 130 -0.06 20.48 16.14
C GLU A 130 -1.25 21.39 16.46
#